data_AF-X8H3T1-F1
#
_entry.id   AF-X8H3T1-F1
#
_cell.length_a   1.000
_cell.length_b   1.000
_cell.length_c   1.000
_cell.angle_alpha   90.00
_cell.angle_beta   90.00
_cell.angle_gamma   90.00
#
_symmetry.space_group_name_H-M   'P 1'
#
loop_
_entity.id
_entity.type
_entity.pdbx_description
1 polymer ?
#
loop_
_entity_poly.entity_id
_entity_poly.type
_entity_poly.pdbx_seq_one_letter_code
_entity_poly.pdbx_strand_id
1 'polypeptide(L)'
;MKKFILFILIAIVVTTSYGFFNFDEKNDKKEVTSAFENYINAAQNGDVKTIHEYHIIWRNVWRTSQESYKYLTYKINDVKIINEKNENGKKLKFAYVNVSLKYPDLNYTMSKFYKDKDFNSLVKGKSTFTQMEIIEKEVSNFLKNELKKNDIKYIEKKMTVKFEYIFPINRWRIPEEENVEFLNILSLDNYKIKGMEKTIGEIARTPMGNENRELLIKEKEAEIKNKTAKIDDYKLLLIFYSPVNNPDNYNFERIAKEFIKNFPDYPEAYFIMADFLFHTSQDYQEILNYTQKGIEAYKNVDINKYPEFTYENSRNHPMNELYVNMIEVYLKKGEKDKAIDIFNKNKKIIKYWMPPANYAQLIKKLGVEW
;
A
#
# COMPACT_ATOMS: atom_id res chain seq x y z
N MET A 1 25.45 25.28 34.89
CA MET A 1 24.29 24.48 34.42
C MET A 1 24.01 24.63 32.92
N LYS A 2 23.71 25.82 32.37
CA LYS A 2 23.38 25.99 30.93
C LYS A 2 24.47 25.49 29.95
N LYS A 3 25.76 25.70 30.24
CA LYS A 3 26.87 25.18 29.42
C LYS A 3 27.05 23.65 29.50
N PHE A 4 26.63 23.02 30.60
CA PHE A 4 26.72 21.57 30.81
C PHE A 4 25.58 20.84 30.10
N ILE A 5 24.38 21.42 30.09
CA ILE A 5 23.23 20.91 29.33
C ILE A 5 23.48 21.02 27.82
N LEU A 6 24.11 22.11 27.35
CA LEU A 6 24.49 22.26 25.95
C LEU A 6 25.53 21.21 25.54
N PHE A 7 26.48 20.88 26.41
CA PHE A 7 27.48 19.83 26.16
C PHE A 7 26.84 18.42 26.12
N ILE A 8 25.86 18.14 26.99
CA ILE A 8 25.10 16.88 26.96
C ILE A 8 24.23 16.79 25.70
N LEU A 9 23.58 17.88 25.28
CA LEU A 9 22.80 17.92 24.04
C LEU A 9 23.69 17.76 22.81
N ILE A 10 24.86 18.39 22.77
CA ILE A 10 25.84 18.18 21.70
C ILE A 10 26.39 16.76 21.74
N ALA A 11 26.65 16.17 22.91
CA ALA A 11 27.10 14.78 23.02
C ALA A 11 26.01 13.77 22.63
N ILE A 12 24.74 14.03 22.94
CA ILE A 12 23.60 13.22 22.49
C ILE A 12 23.41 13.37 20.99
N VAL A 13 23.45 14.61 20.45
CA VAL A 13 23.38 14.84 19.00
C VAL A 13 24.57 14.18 18.30
N VAL A 14 25.79 14.28 18.84
CA VAL A 14 26.99 13.65 18.28
C VAL A 14 26.93 12.13 18.41
N THR A 15 26.42 11.54 19.49
CA THR A 15 26.28 10.05 19.63
C THR A 15 25.08 9.49 18.86
N THR A 16 24.07 10.30 18.55
CA THR A 16 22.92 9.92 17.69
C THR A 16 23.17 10.19 16.21
N SER A 17 24.02 11.16 15.87
CA SER A 17 24.44 11.45 14.48
C SER A 17 25.70 10.68 14.06
N TYR A 18 26.64 10.44 14.98
CA TYR A 18 27.59 9.32 14.92
C TYR A 18 26.98 8.16 15.69
N GLY A 19 25.95 7.53 15.13
CA GLY A 19 25.53 6.21 15.61
C GLY A 19 26.78 5.34 15.75
N PHE A 20 27.07 4.90 16.96
CA PHE A 20 27.91 3.73 17.20
C PHE A 20 27.17 2.55 16.58
N PHE A 21 27.26 2.42 15.26
CA PHE A 21 26.82 1.27 14.52
C PHE A 21 27.78 0.15 14.93
N ASN A 22 27.38 -0.62 15.94
CA ASN A 22 28.04 -1.89 16.22
C ASN A 22 27.72 -2.82 15.06
N PHE A 23 28.68 -2.93 14.14
CA PHE A 23 28.65 -3.91 13.08
C PHE A 23 28.89 -5.29 13.70
N ASP A 24 27.81 -5.94 14.11
CA ASP A 24 27.85 -7.36 14.50
C ASP A 24 27.53 -8.19 13.25
N GLU A 25 28.57 -8.65 12.57
CA GLU A 25 28.43 -9.45 11.35
C GLU A 25 27.51 -10.67 11.55
N LYS A 26 27.52 -11.29 12.74
CA LYS A 26 26.67 -12.46 13.03
C LYS A 26 25.21 -12.05 13.12
N ASN A 27 24.91 -10.95 13.82
CA ASN A 27 23.55 -10.42 13.89
C ASN A 27 23.08 -9.94 12.51
N ASP A 28 23.94 -9.27 11.76
CA ASP A 28 23.66 -8.74 10.42
C ASP A 28 23.31 -9.86 9.43
N LYS A 29 24.05 -10.98 9.47
CA LYS A 29 23.72 -12.17 8.68
C LYS A 29 22.36 -12.75 9.04
N LYS A 30 22.00 -12.77 10.32
CA LYS A 30 20.69 -13.24 10.78
C LYS A 30 19.56 -12.32 10.32
N GLU A 31 19.75 -11.00 10.44
CA GLU A 31 18.76 -10.01 10.03
C GLU A 31 18.51 -10.04 8.52
N VAL A 32 19.57 -10.07 7.69
CA VAL A 32 19.38 -10.11 6.23
C VAL A 32 18.79 -11.46 5.77
N THR A 33 19.14 -12.56 6.45
CA THR A 33 18.50 -13.86 6.21
C THR A 33 17.00 -13.75 6.47
N SER A 34 16.61 -13.22 7.64
CA SER A 34 15.20 -13.01 8.00
C SER A 34 14.49 -12.08 7.02
N ALA A 35 15.17 -11.03 6.53
CA ALA A 35 14.65 -10.11 5.53
C ALA A 35 14.37 -10.82 4.19
N PHE A 36 15.28 -11.67 3.73
CA PHE A 36 15.08 -12.47 2.52
C PHE A 36 13.91 -13.45 2.69
N GLU A 37 13.85 -14.18 3.80
CA GLU A 37 12.76 -15.13 4.07
C GLU A 37 11.40 -14.41 4.15
N ASN A 38 11.35 -13.27 4.86
CA ASN A 38 10.13 -12.46 4.95
C ASN A 38 9.69 -11.95 3.57
N TYR A 39 10.63 -11.47 2.75
CA TYR A 39 10.34 -11.06 1.38
C TYR A 39 9.69 -12.18 0.56
N ILE A 40 10.28 -13.39 0.57
CA ILE A 40 9.74 -14.53 -0.18
C ILE A 40 8.37 -14.95 0.35
N ASN A 41 8.21 -15.01 1.68
CA ASN A 41 6.94 -15.36 2.31
C ASN A 41 5.84 -14.34 1.98
N ALA A 42 6.17 -13.04 2.01
CA ALA A 42 5.25 -11.98 1.61
C ALA A 42 4.85 -12.12 0.13
N ALA A 43 5.81 -12.43 -0.74
CA ALA A 43 5.53 -12.68 -2.16
C ALA A 43 4.60 -13.88 -2.37
N GLN A 44 4.84 -14.99 -1.68
CA GLN A 44 4.02 -16.21 -1.72
C GLN A 44 2.59 -15.98 -1.21
N ASN A 45 2.45 -15.17 -0.17
CA ASN A 45 1.17 -14.90 0.50
C ASN A 45 0.35 -13.76 -0.13
N GLY A 46 0.89 -13.04 -1.11
CA GLY A 46 0.16 -11.92 -1.69
C GLY A 46 0.31 -10.60 -0.90
N ASP A 47 1.22 -10.53 0.07
CA ASP A 47 1.36 -9.37 0.98
C ASP A 47 2.13 -8.22 0.32
N VAL A 48 1.41 -7.47 -0.51
CA VAL A 48 1.99 -6.35 -1.26
C VAL A 48 2.59 -5.29 -0.35
N LYS A 49 2.02 -5.07 0.85
CA LYS A 49 2.49 -4.03 1.78
C LYS A 49 3.89 -4.36 2.28
N THR A 50 4.09 -5.57 2.80
CA THR A 50 5.42 -6.01 3.27
C THR A 50 6.43 -6.00 2.13
N ILE A 51 6.03 -6.40 0.91
CA ILE A 51 6.97 -6.37 -0.21
C ILE A 51 7.43 -4.95 -0.56
N HIS A 52 6.52 -3.96 -0.48
CA HIS A 52 6.86 -2.53 -0.70
C HIS A 52 7.84 -1.97 0.33
N GLU A 53 8.00 -2.62 1.48
CA GLU A 53 9.04 -2.25 2.45
C GLU A 53 10.45 -2.61 1.97
N TYR A 54 10.57 -3.62 1.11
CA TYR A 54 11.82 -4.14 0.57
C TYR A 54 12.18 -3.60 -0.81
N HIS A 55 11.22 -3.43 -1.72
CA HIS A 55 11.42 -2.80 -3.03
C HIS A 55 10.11 -2.31 -3.65
N ILE A 56 10.19 -1.43 -4.65
CA ILE A 56 9.00 -0.94 -5.37
C ILE A 56 8.53 -2.02 -6.35
N ILE A 57 7.27 -2.45 -6.21
CA ILE A 57 6.64 -3.39 -7.14
C ILE A 57 5.68 -2.66 -8.08
N TRP A 58 5.78 -2.97 -9.37
CA TRP A 58 4.72 -2.71 -10.33
C TRP A 58 3.53 -3.64 -10.07
N ARG A 59 2.60 -3.19 -9.22
CA ARG A 59 1.52 -4.01 -8.63
C ARG A 59 0.77 -4.84 -9.68
N ASN A 60 0.43 -4.26 -10.82
CA ASN A 60 -0.38 -4.94 -11.84
C ASN A 60 0.39 -6.09 -12.52
N VAL A 61 1.68 -5.88 -12.86
CA VAL A 61 2.53 -6.92 -13.47
C VAL A 61 2.75 -8.06 -12.49
N TRP A 62 3.03 -7.72 -11.22
CA TRP A 62 3.27 -8.71 -10.20
C TRP A 62 2.01 -9.51 -9.83
N ARG A 63 0.84 -8.86 -9.69
CA ARG A 63 -0.43 -9.54 -9.40
C ARG A 63 -0.74 -10.58 -10.49
N THR A 64 -0.45 -10.25 -11.74
CA THR A 64 -0.66 -11.14 -12.89
C THR A 64 0.04 -12.49 -12.71
N SER A 65 1.26 -12.50 -12.16
CA SER A 65 2.06 -13.72 -11.95
C SER A 65 2.14 -14.20 -10.50
N GLN A 66 1.39 -13.59 -9.57
CA GLN A 66 1.45 -13.84 -8.13
C GLN A 66 1.33 -15.32 -7.76
N GLU A 67 0.43 -16.05 -8.42
CA GLU A 67 0.22 -17.49 -8.20
C GLU A 67 1.50 -18.32 -8.39
N SER A 68 2.42 -17.86 -9.23
CA SER A 68 3.69 -18.53 -9.51
C SER A 68 4.65 -18.50 -8.33
N TYR A 69 4.58 -17.47 -7.48
CA TYR A 69 5.44 -17.34 -6.32
C TYR A 69 5.19 -18.46 -5.30
N LYS A 70 3.97 -19.01 -5.22
CA LYS A 70 3.63 -20.15 -4.34
C LYS A 70 4.45 -21.41 -4.63
N TYR A 71 5.02 -21.52 -5.82
CA TYR A 71 5.85 -22.65 -6.26
C TYR A 71 7.34 -22.34 -6.28
N LEU A 72 7.73 -21.12 -5.90
CA LEU A 72 9.13 -20.74 -5.68
C LEU A 72 9.63 -21.40 -4.39
N THR A 73 10.71 -22.15 -4.51
CA THR A 73 11.47 -22.68 -3.36
C THR A 73 12.88 -22.16 -3.41
N TYR A 74 13.50 -22.04 -2.25
CA TYR A 74 14.85 -21.51 -2.14
C TYR A 74 15.68 -22.22 -1.07
N LYS A 75 16.99 -22.08 -1.19
CA LYS A 75 17.99 -22.41 -0.18
C LYS A 75 19.01 -21.29 -0.11
N ILE A 76 19.17 -20.70 1.07
CA ILE A 76 20.28 -19.75 1.32
C ILE A 76 21.54 -20.58 1.53
N ASN A 77 22.56 -20.32 0.70
CA ASN A 77 23.83 -21.04 0.72
C ASN A 77 24.88 -20.31 1.55
N ASP A 78 24.94 -18.99 1.43
CA ASP A 78 25.93 -18.14 2.09
C ASP A 78 25.43 -16.69 2.15
N VAL A 79 25.93 -15.94 3.13
CA VAL A 79 25.64 -14.51 3.30
C VAL A 79 26.94 -13.78 3.59
N LYS A 80 27.25 -12.78 2.76
CA LYS A 80 28.42 -11.90 2.96
C LYS A 80 27.97 -10.49 3.32
N ILE A 81 28.59 -9.90 4.35
CA ILE A 81 28.34 -8.51 4.76
C ILE A 81 29.52 -7.66 4.31
N ILE A 82 29.22 -6.51 3.70
CA ILE A 82 30.21 -5.53 3.28
C ILE A 82 29.84 -4.19 3.92
N ASN A 83 30.82 -3.58 4.60
CA ASN A 83 30.68 -2.25 5.19
C ASN A 83 31.63 -1.31 4.47
N GLU A 84 31.09 -0.23 3.92
CA GLU A 84 31.83 0.77 3.14
C GLU A 84 31.58 2.18 3.67
N LYS A 85 32.35 3.14 3.18
CA LYS A 85 32.06 4.57 3.34
C LYS A 85 31.98 5.18 1.95
N ASN A 86 30.95 5.98 1.70
CA ASN A 86 30.92 6.78 0.47
C ASN A 86 31.91 7.96 0.55
N GLU A 87 32.02 8.72 -0.54
CA GLU A 87 32.91 9.89 -0.68
C GLU A 87 32.70 10.95 0.43
N ASN A 88 31.49 11.01 0.99
CA ASN A 88 31.12 11.93 2.07
C ASN A 88 31.33 11.33 3.47
N GLY A 89 31.99 10.18 3.58
CA GLY A 89 32.24 9.47 4.83
C GLY A 89 31.01 8.79 5.44
N LYS A 90 29.86 8.78 4.74
CA LYS A 90 28.64 8.10 5.18
C LYS A 90 28.86 6.58 5.13
N LYS A 91 28.65 5.92 6.25
CA LYS A 91 28.69 4.46 6.35
C LYS A 91 27.59 3.85 5.48
N LEU A 92 27.98 2.95 4.59
CA LEU A 92 27.12 2.10 3.78
C LEU A 92 27.29 0.67 4.27
N LYS A 93 26.20 -0.09 4.22
CA LYS A 93 26.19 -1.49 4.64
C LYS A 93 25.37 -2.28 3.66
N PHE A 94 26.03 -3.28 3.08
CA PHE A 94 25.49 -4.15 2.06
C PHE A 94 25.56 -5.60 2.52
N ALA A 95 24.66 -6.40 2.00
CA ALA A 95 24.69 -7.84 2.17
C ALA A 95 24.48 -8.53 0.82
N TYR A 96 25.15 -9.64 0.63
CA TYR A 96 25.08 -10.46 -0.58
C TYR A 96 24.63 -11.85 -0.18
N VAL A 97 23.37 -12.17 -0.48
CA VAL A 97 22.72 -13.43 -0.11
C VAL A 97 22.82 -14.37 -1.30
N ASN A 98 23.65 -15.39 -1.19
CA ASN A 98 23.81 -16.42 -2.21
C ASN A 98 22.71 -17.46 -2.06
N VAL A 99 21.84 -17.57 -3.06
CA VAL A 99 20.65 -18.43 -3.01
C VAL A 99 20.63 -19.41 -4.16
N SER A 100 20.11 -20.61 -3.89
CA SER A 100 19.63 -21.54 -4.91
C SER A 100 18.12 -21.44 -4.96
N LEU A 101 17.58 -21.12 -6.12
CA LEU A 101 16.15 -20.98 -6.36
C LEU A 101 15.69 -22.11 -7.26
N LYS A 102 14.47 -22.59 -7.02
CA LYS A 102 13.74 -23.47 -7.91
C LYS A 102 12.33 -22.91 -8.10
N TYR A 103 11.98 -22.57 -9.34
CA TYR A 103 10.74 -21.87 -9.66
C TYR A 103 10.16 -22.33 -11.00
N PRO A 104 8.85 -22.19 -11.23
CA PRO A 104 8.23 -22.60 -12.48
C PRO A 104 8.77 -21.79 -13.68
N ASP A 105 9.02 -22.47 -14.79
CA ASP A 105 9.36 -21.86 -16.09
C ASP A 105 8.09 -21.18 -16.66
N LEU A 106 7.93 -19.88 -16.40
CA LEU A 106 6.76 -19.14 -16.86
C LEU A 106 6.70 -18.99 -18.37
N ASN A 107 7.83 -18.95 -19.07
CA ASN A 107 7.82 -18.92 -20.54
C ASN A 107 7.23 -20.21 -21.11
N TYR A 108 7.67 -21.36 -20.57
CA TYR A 108 7.07 -22.65 -20.92
C TYR A 108 5.59 -22.73 -20.54
N THR A 109 5.24 -22.33 -19.32
CA THR A 109 3.86 -22.37 -18.81
C THR A 109 2.93 -21.50 -19.66
N MET A 110 3.33 -20.27 -19.91
CA MET A 110 2.54 -19.30 -20.67
C MET A 110 2.46 -19.64 -22.17
N SER A 111 3.39 -20.42 -22.72
CA SER A 111 3.26 -20.93 -24.10
C SER A 111 1.96 -21.73 -24.32
N LYS A 112 1.40 -22.32 -23.27
CA LYS A 112 0.15 -23.08 -23.30
C LYS A 112 -1.12 -22.22 -23.16
N PHE A 113 -0.98 -20.93 -22.82
CA PHE A 113 -2.10 -20.00 -22.63
C PHE A 113 -2.94 -19.79 -23.92
N TYR A 114 -2.37 -20.14 -25.07
CA TYR A 114 -2.80 -19.65 -26.37
C TYR A 114 -3.91 -20.39 -27.11
N LYS A 115 -4.58 -21.37 -26.51
CA LYS A 115 -5.41 -22.24 -27.35
C LYS A 115 -6.78 -21.71 -27.74
N ASP A 116 -7.47 -20.85 -26.98
CA ASP A 116 -8.91 -20.62 -27.26
C ASP A 116 -9.47 -19.20 -27.01
N LYS A 117 -8.66 -18.17 -26.74
CA LYS A 117 -9.18 -16.82 -26.41
C LYS A 117 -8.64 -15.72 -27.32
N ASP A 118 -9.55 -15.03 -28.01
CA ASP A 118 -9.28 -13.76 -28.68
C ASP A 118 -9.20 -12.63 -27.64
N PHE A 119 -8.01 -12.41 -27.09
CA PHE A 119 -7.80 -11.34 -26.11
C PHE A 119 -8.09 -9.95 -26.67
N ASN A 120 -7.87 -9.74 -27.97
CA ASN A 120 -8.11 -8.44 -28.58
C ASN A 120 -9.58 -8.05 -28.51
N SER A 121 -10.51 -8.97 -28.78
CA SER A 121 -11.94 -8.67 -28.65
C SER A 121 -12.37 -8.43 -27.20
N LEU A 122 -11.72 -9.07 -26.22
CA LEU A 122 -12.02 -8.86 -24.79
C LEU A 122 -11.63 -7.45 -24.32
N VAL A 123 -10.53 -6.90 -24.84
CA VAL A 123 -9.96 -5.62 -24.36
C VAL A 123 -10.25 -4.44 -25.28
N LYS A 124 -10.85 -4.68 -26.47
CA LYS A 124 -11.14 -3.63 -27.45
C LYS A 124 -12.08 -2.57 -26.88
N GLY A 125 -11.69 -1.31 -27.03
CA GLY A 125 -12.47 -0.16 -26.57
C GLY A 125 -12.50 0.00 -25.05
N LYS A 126 -11.63 -0.72 -24.31
CA LYS A 126 -11.47 -0.59 -22.86
C LYS A 126 -10.34 0.35 -22.49
N SER A 127 -10.48 1.04 -21.36
CA SER A 127 -9.38 1.83 -20.78
C SER A 127 -8.20 0.92 -20.43
N THR A 128 -6.97 1.44 -20.47
CA THR A 128 -5.76 0.64 -20.18
C THR A 128 -5.81 -0.02 -18.81
N PHE A 129 -6.42 0.65 -17.83
CA PHE A 129 -6.65 0.09 -16.51
C PHE A 129 -7.55 -1.15 -16.57
N THR A 130 -8.71 -1.05 -17.25
CA THR A 130 -9.63 -2.17 -17.44
C THR A 130 -9.01 -3.30 -18.26
N GLN A 131 -8.18 -2.97 -19.26
CA GLN A 131 -7.40 -4.00 -19.99
C GLN A 131 -6.49 -4.78 -19.04
N MET A 132 -5.80 -4.10 -18.13
CA MET A 132 -4.95 -4.74 -17.12
C MET A 132 -5.75 -5.58 -16.13
N GLU A 133 -6.92 -5.14 -15.68
CA GLU A 133 -7.79 -5.95 -14.81
C GLU A 133 -8.23 -7.26 -15.49
N ILE A 134 -8.56 -7.19 -16.78
CA ILE A 134 -8.91 -8.38 -17.58
C ILE A 134 -7.69 -9.30 -17.73
N ILE A 135 -6.53 -8.76 -18.09
CA ILE A 135 -5.29 -9.52 -18.24
C ILE A 135 -4.90 -10.22 -16.94
N GLU A 136 -4.89 -9.49 -15.83
CA GLU A 136 -4.58 -10.03 -14.51
C GLU A 136 -5.51 -11.21 -14.21
N LYS A 137 -6.82 -11.00 -14.32
CA LYS A 137 -7.82 -12.04 -14.02
C LYS A 137 -7.62 -13.29 -14.87
N GLU A 138 -7.46 -13.12 -16.18
CA GLU A 138 -7.35 -14.22 -17.12
C GLU A 138 -6.05 -15.01 -16.96
N VAL A 139 -4.92 -14.30 -16.84
CA VAL A 139 -3.61 -14.93 -16.67
C VAL A 139 -3.49 -15.58 -15.29
N SER A 140 -3.92 -14.91 -14.22
CA SER A 140 -3.86 -15.50 -12.87
C SER A 140 -4.75 -16.76 -12.77
N ASN A 141 -5.94 -16.75 -13.36
CA ASN A 141 -6.79 -17.95 -13.42
C ASN A 141 -6.13 -19.09 -14.19
N PHE A 142 -5.49 -18.78 -15.32
CA PHE A 142 -4.75 -19.77 -16.09
C PHE A 142 -3.58 -20.35 -15.29
N LEU A 143 -2.72 -19.49 -14.72
CA LEU A 143 -1.57 -19.92 -13.92
C LEU A 143 -2.02 -20.76 -12.72
N LYS A 144 -3.10 -20.38 -12.03
CA LYS A 144 -3.66 -21.14 -10.91
C LYS A 144 -4.07 -22.56 -11.30
N ASN A 145 -4.52 -22.77 -12.53
CA ASN A 145 -4.91 -24.09 -13.04
C ASN A 145 -3.73 -24.87 -13.61
N GLU A 146 -2.84 -24.19 -14.34
CA GLU A 146 -1.71 -24.83 -15.01
C GLU A 146 -0.61 -25.24 -14.02
N LEU A 147 -0.31 -24.39 -13.03
CA LEU A 147 0.71 -24.65 -12.01
C LEU A 147 0.25 -25.65 -10.93
N LYS A 148 -0.97 -26.17 -10.99
CA LYS A 148 -1.40 -27.29 -10.12
C LYS A 148 -1.16 -28.65 -10.75
N LYS A 149 -0.78 -28.70 -12.03
CA LYS A 149 -0.60 -29.95 -12.77
C LYS A 149 0.77 -30.55 -12.45
N ASN A 150 0.91 -31.86 -12.65
CA ASN A 150 2.17 -32.56 -12.35
C ASN A 150 3.25 -32.41 -13.44
N ASP A 151 2.97 -31.71 -14.54
CA ASP A 151 3.85 -31.54 -15.71
C ASP A 151 4.56 -30.16 -15.75
N ILE A 152 4.67 -29.48 -14.61
CA ILE A 152 5.33 -28.18 -14.51
C ILE A 152 6.83 -28.35 -14.73
N LYS A 153 7.36 -27.56 -15.66
CA LYS A 153 8.80 -27.43 -15.86
C LYS A 153 9.34 -26.41 -14.87
N TYR A 154 10.42 -26.76 -14.16
CA TYR A 154 11.10 -25.88 -13.22
C TYR A 154 12.45 -25.42 -13.77
N ILE A 155 12.83 -24.21 -13.39
CA ILE A 155 14.18 -23.67 -13.54
C ILE A 155 14.85 -23.73 -12.17
N GLU A 156 16.04 -24.32 -12.12
CA GLU A 156 16.91 -24.28 -10.95
C GLU A 156 18.08 -23.33 -11.23
N LYS A 157 18.27 -22.32 -10.38
CA LYS A 157 19.26 -21.28 -10.59
C LYS A 157 19.95 -20.87 -9.30
N LYS A 158 21.26 -20.70 -9.36
CA LYS A 158 22.04 -20.05 -8.30
C LYS A 158 22.23 -18.58 -8.66
N MET A 159 22.00 -17.69 -7.71
CA MET A 159 22.25 -16.25 -7.88
C MET A 159 22.57 -15.58 -6.55
N THR A 160 23.07 -14.36 -6.63
CA THR A 160 23.37 -13.51 -5.48
C THR A 160 22.38 -12.36 -5.45
N VAL A 161 21.65 -12.21 -4.34
CA VAL A 161 20.72 -11.09 -4.12
C VAL A 161 21.41 -10.06 -3.23
N LYS A 162 21.56 -8.84 -3.74
CA LYS A 162 22.13 -7.71 -3.00
C LYS A 162 21.05 -7.12 -2.11
N PHE A 163 21.41 -6.82 -0.87
CA PHE A 163 20.63 -6.01 0.06
C PHE A 163 21.43 -4.77 0.46
N GLU A 164 20.73 -3.67 0.69
CA GLU A 164 21.28 -2.42 1.21
C GLU A 164 20.56 -2.06 2.51
N TYR A 165 21.33 -1.68 3.53
CA TYR A 165 20.79 -1.22 4.80
C TYR A 165 20.47 0.27 4.75
N ILE A 166 19.20 0.64 4.95
CA ILE A 166 18.75 2.02 4.92
C ILE A 166 18.81 2.65 6.32
N PHE A 167 19.65 3.67 6.46
CA PHE A 167 19.64 4.57 7.62
C PHE A 167 18.79 5.82 7.34
N PRO A 168 18.04 6.36 8.33
CA PRO A 168 17.89 5.91 9.72
C PRO A 168 16.72 4.93 9.94
N ILE A 169 16.08 4.46 8.86
CA ILE A 169 14.89 3.60 8.92
C ILE A 169 15.21 2.22 9.52
N ASN A 170 16.51 1.85 9.58
CA ASN A 170 17.03 0.63 10.19
C ASN A 170 16.43 -0.64 9.59
N ARG A 171 16.43 -0.72 8.25
CA ARG A 171 15.89 -1.87 7.50
C ARG A 171 16.74 -2.22 6.30
N TRP A 172 16.73 -3.50 5.94
CA TRP A 172 17.29 -3.99 4.69
C TRP A 172 16.32 -3.79 3.53
N ARG A 173 16.81 -3.35 2.37
CA ARG A 173 16.06 -3.28 1.11
C ARG A 173 16.76 -4.06 0.01
N ILE A 174 16.02 -4.41 -1.03
CA ILE A 174 16.54 -5.00 -2.27
C ILE A 174 16.60 -3.89 -3.31
N PRO A 175 17.78 -3.31 -3.61
CA PRO A 175 17.90 -2.28 -4.64
C PRO A 175 17.61 -2.89 -6.02
N GLU A 176 16.83 -2.19 -6.85
CA GLU A 176 16.30 -2.72 -8.11
C GLU A 176 17.38 -2.95 -9.16
N GLU A 177 18.26 -1.97 -9.37
CA GLU A 177 19.25 -1.96 -10.45
C GLU A 177 20.22 -3.16 -10.40
N GLU A 178 20.64 -3.56 -9.19
CA GLU A 178 21.55 -4.69 -9.01
C GLU A 178 20.84 -6.04 -8.85
N ASN A 179 19.51 -6.04 -8.75
CA ASN A 179 18.71 -7.25 -8.57
C ASN A 179 17.68 -7.49 -9.69
N VAL A 180 17.83 -6.83 -10.84
CA VAL A 180 16.89 -6.92 -11.99
C VAL A 180 16.54 -8.35 -12.33
N GLU A 181 17.52 -9.26 -12.39
CA GLU A 181 17.26 -10.66 -12.68
C GLU A 181 16.40 -11.33 -11.59
N PHE A 182 16.77 -11.18 -10.32
CA PHE A 182 16.04 -11.76 -9.19
C PHE A 182 14.59 -11.26 -9.14
N LEU A 183 14.40 -9.95 -9.34
CA LEU A 183 13.07 -9.33 -9.31
C LEU A 183 12.19 -9.77 -10.50
N ASN A 184 12.81 -10.24 -11.59
CA ASN A 184 12.11 -10.65 -12.81
C ASN A 184 11.94 -12.17 -13.00
N ILE A 185 12.46 -13.03 -12.11
CA ILE A 185 12.42 -14.51 -12.30
C ILE A 185 11.02 -15.08 -12.53
N LEU A 186 9.99 -14.44 -11.96
CA LEU A 186 8.59 -14.81 -12.10
C LEU A 186 7.75 -13.65 -12.64
N SER A 187 8.39 -12.66 -13.25
CA SER A 187 7.72 -11.52 -13.84
C SER A 187 7.23 -11.87 -15.25
N LEU A 188 6.03 -11.41 -15.58
CA LEU A 188 5.49 -11.47 -16.95
C LEU A 188 5.63 -10.13 -17.67
N ASP A 189 6.50 -9.24 -17.20
CA ASP A 189 6.70 -7.90 -17.73
C ASP A 189 6.97 -7.88 -19.24
N ASN A 190 7.86 -8.77 -19.70
CA ASN A 190 8.23 -8.89 -21.11
C ASN A 190 7.33 -9.86 -21.89
N TYR A 191 6.29 -10.43 -21.25
CA TYR A 191 5.40 -11.35 -21.92
C TYR A 191 4.43 -10.59 -22.83
N LYS A 192 4.45 -10.92 -24.12
CA LYS A 192 3.52 -10.39 -25.12
C LYS A 192 2.40 -11.39 -25.34
N ILE A 193 1.18 -11.03 -24.94
CA ILE A 193 -0.01 -11.83 -25.23
C ILE A 193 -0.27 -11.77 -26.74
N LYS A 194 -0.39 -12.93 -27.39
CA LYS A 194 -0.79 -13.05 -28.80
C LYS A 194 -2.03 -12.20 -29.09
N GLY A 195 -1.96 -11.42 -30.15
CA GLY A 195 -2.99 -10.47 -30.55
C GLY A 195 -2.70 -9.05 -30.05
N MET A 196 -2.11 -8.90 -28.86
CA MET A 196 -1.78 -7.58 -28.34
C MET A 196 -0.53 -7.02 -29.03
N GLU A 197 -0.48 -5.71 -29.20
CA GLU A 197 0.69 -5.02 -29.75
C GLU A 197 1.82 -4.87 -28.71
N LYS A 198 1.43 -4.61 -27.46
CA LYS A 198 2.30 -4.33 -26.32
C LYS A 198 2.47 -5.54 -25.40
N THR A 199 3.59 -5.60 -24.66
CA THR A 199 3.76 -6.54 -23.55
C THR A 199 2.89 -6.16 -22.35
N ILE A 200 2.68 -7.10 -21.42
CA ILE A 200 1.98 -6.83 -20.15
C ILE A 200 2.65 -5.66 -19.40
N GLY A 201 3.99 -5.61 -19.41
CA GLY A 201 4.77 -4.53 -18.82
C GLY A 201 4.58 -3.17 -19.46
N GLU A 202 4.57 -3.12 -20.80
CA GLU A 202 4.34 -1.89 -21.55
C GLU A 202 2.93 -1.34 -21.31
N ILE A 203 1.92 -2.20 -21.19
CA ILE A 203 0.54 -1.81 -20.86
C ILE A 203 0.49 -1.28 -19.42
N ALA A 204 1.07 -2.00 -18.46
CA ALA A 204 1.07 -1.62 -17.05
C ALA A 204 1.79 -0.28 -16.79
N ARG A 205 2.83 0.04 -17.57
CA ARG A 205 3.58 1.30 -17.48
C ARG A 205 3.05 2.39 -18.42
N THR A 206 2.03 2.12 -19.23
CA THR A 206 1.47 3.14 -20.13
C THR A 206 0.83 4.23 -19.27
N PRO A 207 1.30 5.49 -19.34
CA PRO A 207 0.70 6.59 -18.59
C PRO A 207 -0.76 6.78 -18.98
N MET A 208 -1.60 7.11 -17.99
CA MET A 208 -3.01 7.38 -18.23
C MET A 208 -3.19 8.80 -18.80
N GLY A 209 -3.38 8.88 -20.12
CA GLY A 209 -3.77 10.12 -20.79
C GLY A 209 -5.23 10.51 -20.52
N ASN A 210 -5.62 11.73 -20.89
CA ASN A 210 -6.95 12.29 -20.63
C ASN A 210 -8.09 11.43 -21.21
N GLU A 211 -8.01 11.05 -22.49
CA GLU A 211 -9.04 10.21 -23.14
C GLU A 211 -9.21 8.85 -22.42
N ASN A 212 -8.10 8.26 -21.99
CA ASN A 212 -8.09 6.99 -21.28
C ASN A 212 -8.70 7.13 -19.88
N ARG A 213 -8.44 8.25 -19.20
CA ARG A 213 -9.06 8.59 -17.92
C ARG A 213 -10.57 8.78 -18.06
N GLU A 214 -11.03 9.52 -19.06
CA GLU A 214 -12.46 9.74 -19.32
C GLU A 214 -13.18 8.42 -19.62
N LEU A 215 -12.55 7.56 -20.43
CA LEU A 215 -13.07 6.22 -20.71
C LEU A 215 -13.16 5.38 -19.43
N LEU A 216 -12.12 5.37 -18.61
CA LEU A 216 -12.10 4.65 -17.33
C LEU A 216 -13.20 5.15 -16.39
N ILE A 217 -13.36 6.46 -16.25
CA ILE A 217 -14.43 7.05 -15.44
C ILE A 217 -15.79 6.54 -15.94
N LYS A 218 -16.04 6.58 -17.25
CA LYS A 218 -17.30 6.12 -17.85
C LYS A 218 -17.55 4.63 -17.61
N GLU A 219 -16.51 3.80 -17.65
CA GLU A 219 -16.59 2.37 -17.34
C GLU A 219 -16.99 2.14 -15.86
N LYS A 220 -16.32 2.82 -14.92
CA LYS A 220 -16.59 2.66 -13.49
C LYS A 220 -17.94 3.22 -13.08
N GLU A 221 -18.39 4.32 -13.69
CA GLU A 221 -19.76 4.83 -13.49
C GLU A 221 -20.81 3.83 -13.98
N ALA A 222 -20.57 3.14 -15.10
CA ALA A 222 -21.48 2.11 -15.58
C ALA A 222 -21.56 0.92 -14.61
N GLU A 223 -20.45 0.52 -13.99
CA GLU A 223 -20.44 -0.53 -12.95
C GLU A 223 -21.25 -0.13 -11.72
N ILE A 224 -21.20 1.15 -11.29
CA ILE A 224 -22.05 1.67 -10.21
C ILE A 224 -23.51 1.62 -10.60
N LYS A 225 -23.86 2.13 -11.79
CA LYS A 225 -25.23 2.14 -12.31
C LYS A 225 -25.82 0.73 -12.39
N ASN A 226 -25.00 -0.24 -12.77
CA ASN A 226 -25.38 -1.64 -12.90
C ASN A 226 -25.29 -2.43 -11.57
N LYS A 227 -24.88 -1.80 -10.47
CA LYS A 227 -24.68 -2.43 -9.15
C LYS A 227 -23.67 -3.59 -9.17
N THR A 228 -22.65 -3.51 -10.03
CA THR A 228 -21.56 -4.48 -10.13
C THR A 228 -20.23 -3.94 -9.63
N ALA A 229 -20.17 -2.65 -9.24
CA ALA A 229 -18.98 -2.00 -8.72
C ALA A 229 -18.51 -2.61 -7.40
N LYS A 230 -17.19 -2.71 -7.25
CA LYS A 230 -16.48 -3.08 -6.02
C LYS A 230 -16.04 -1.83 -5.28
N ILE A 231 -15.61 -1.99 -4.03
CA ILE A 231 -15.04 -0.93 -3.18
C ILE A 231 -13.96 -0.11 -3.92
N ASP A 232 -13.03 -0.78 -4.60
CA ASP A 232 -11.94 -0.11 -5.31
C ASP A 232 -12.43 0.78 -6.46
N ASP A 233 -13.55 0.45 -7.10
CA ASP A 233 -14.14 1.26 -8.18
C ASP A 233 -14.67 2.60 -7.62
N TYR A 234 -15.29 2.57 -6.43
CA TYR A 234 -15.71 3.79 -5.73
C TYR A 234 -14.52 4.65 -5.32
N LYS A 235 -13.49 4.04 -4.71
CA LYS A 235 -12.27 4.77 -4.30
C LYS A 235 -11.59 5.43 -5.49
N LEU A 236 -11.49 4.73 -6.61
CA LEU A 236 -10.90 5.24 -7.85
C LEU A 236 -11.68 6.45 -8.39
N LEU A 237 -13.01 6.38 -8.45
CA LEU A 237 -13.83 7.51 -8.87
C LEU A 237 -13.73 8.71 -7.92
N LEU A 238 -13.67 8.48 -6.61
CA LEU A 238 -13.49 9.54 -5.62
C LEU A 238 -12.14 10.25 -5.78
N ILE A 239 -11.07 9.51 -6.14
CA ILE A 239 -9.78 10.11 -6.50
C ILE A 239 -9.93 11.00 -7.75
N PHE A 240 -10.63 10.52 -8.78
CA PHE A 240 -10.82 11.29 -10.01
C PHE A 240 -11.71 12.52 -9.86
N TYR A 241 -12.71 12.45 -8.99
CA TYR A 241 -13.61 13.56 -8.69
C TYR A 241 -13.15 14.40 -7.49
N SER A 242 -11.94 14.15 -6.97
CA SER A 242 -11.44 14.81 -5.77
C SER A 242 -11.56 16.35 -5.86
N PRO A 243 -12.04 17.02 -4.79
CA PRO A 243 -12.24 18.48 -4.72
C PRO A 243 -10.99 19.30 -5.03
N VAL A 244 -9.80 18.74 -4.78
CA VAL A 244 -8.51 19.38 -5.08
C VAL A 244 -8.40 19.72 -6.58
N ASN A 245 -9.11 18.96 -7.43
CA ASN A 245 -9.07 19.08 -8.89
C ASN A 245 -10.39 19.54 -9.51
N ASN A 246 -11.47 19.70 -8.73
CA ASN A 246 -12.80 20.00 -9.27
C ASN A 246 -13.64 20.87 -8.30
N PRO A 247 -13.99 22.12 -8.68
CA PRO A 247 -14.72 23.04 -7.79
C PRO A 247 -16.20 22.69 -7.58
N ASP A 248 -16.83 21.94 -8.49
CA ASP A 248 -18.28 21.69 -8.44
C ASP A 248 -18.67 20.61 -7.42
N ASN A 249 -17.72 19.75 -7.00
CA ASN A 249 -17.84 18.73 -5.93
C ASN A 249 -19.02 17.73 -6.02
N TYR A 250 -19.96 17.92 -6.93
CA TYR A 250 -21.22 17.19 -7.04
C TYR A 250 -21.00 15.69 -7.28
N ASN A 251 -20.09 15.35 -8.19
CA ASN A 251 -19.78 13.96 -8.50
C ASN A 251 -19.09 13.27 -7.32
N PHE A 252 -18.25 13.98 -6.57
CA PHE A 252 -17.63 13.40 -5.38
C PHE A 252 -18.68 13.02 -4.34
N GLU A 253 -19.54 13.98 -3.99
CA GLU A 253 -20.59 13.78 -3.00
C GLU A 253 -21.57 12.66 -3.40
N ARG A 254 -22.02 12.66 -4.68
CA ARG A 254 -22.90 11.62 -5.22
C ARG A 254 -22.25 10.23 -5.09
N ILE A 255 -21.00 10.10 -5.54
CA ILE A 255 -20.29 8.82 -5.50
C ILE A 255 -20.06 8.35 -4.05
N ALA A 256 -19.73 9.27 -3.14
CA ALA A 256 -19.57 8.94 -1.72
C ALA A 256 -20.89 8.45 -1.09
N LYS A 257 -22.03 9.08 -1.41
CA LYS A 257 -23.36 8.62 -0.97
C LYS A 257 -23.73 7.26 -1.55
N GLU A 258 -23.45 7.02 -2.83
CA GLU A 258 -23.66 5.71 -3.47
C GLU A 258 -22.76 4.63 -2.87
N PHE A 259 -21.52 4.98 -2.51
CA PHE A 259 -20.58 4.08 -1.84
C PHE A 259 -21.15 3.61 -0.51
N ILE A 260 -21.55 4.54 0.36
CA ILE A 260 -22.17 4.24 1.65
C ILE A 260 -23.45 3.41 1.48
N LYS A 261 -24.27 3.73 0.48
CA LYS A 261 -25.52 3.00 0.23
C LYS A 261 -25.28 1.53 -0.12
N ASN A 262 -24.26 1.25 -0.94
CA ASN A 262 -23.97 -0.09 -1.42
C ASN A 262 -23.06 -0.90 -0.49
N PHE A 263 -22.26 -0.21 0.34
CA PHE A 263 -21.38 -0.82 1.34
C PHE A 263 -21.55 -0.14 2.72
N PRO A 264 -22.73 -0.27 3.35
CA PRO A 264 -23.06 0.44 4.60
C PRO A 264 -22.25 -0.04 5.81
N ASP A 265 -21.55 -1.16 5.71
CA ASP A 265 -20.66 -1.68 6.74
C ASP A 265 -19.18 -1.35 6.48
N TYR A 266 -18.86 -0.62 5.42
CA TYR A 266 -17.50 -0.22 5.09
C TYR A 266 -17.13 1.14 5.75
N PRO A 267 -16.26 1.16 6.77
CA PRO A 267 -16.07 2.36 7.60
C PRO A 267 -15.46 3.55 6.86
N GLU A 268 -14.54 3.28 5.93
CA GLU A 268 -13.80 4.33 5.21
C GLU A 268 -14.73 5.15 4.30
N ALA A 269 -15.84 4.58 3.82
CA ALA A 269 -16.83 5.32 3.03
C ALA A 269 -17.46 6.47 3.83
N TYR A 270 -17.76 6.22 5.12
CA TYR A 270 -18.27 7.25 6.02
C TYR A 270 -17.19 8.29 6.36
N PHE A 271 -15.94 7.85 6.54
CA PHE A 271 -14.83 8.78 6.77
C PHE A 271 -14.67 9.75 5.60
N ILE A 272 -14.62 9.24 4.37
CA ILE A 272 -14.49 10.06 3.16
C ILE A 272 -15.62 11.09 3.07
N MET A 273 -16.87 10.69 3.33
CA MET A 273 -18.02 11.59 3.29
C MET A 273 -17.97 12.63 4.41
N ALA A 274 -17.65 12.23 5.65
CA ALA A 274 -17.57 13.13 6.80
C ALA A 274 -16.47 14.18 6.62
N ASP A 275 -15.30 13.76 6.14
CA ASP A 275 -14.17 14.65 5.85
C ASP A 275 -14.50 15.63 4.72
N PHE A 276 -15.06 15.13 3.63
CA PHE A 276 -15.53 15.97 2.53
C PHE A 276 -16.53 17.05 2.99
N LEU A 277 -17.56 16.66 3.75
CA LEU A 277 -18.54 17.61 4.29
C LEU A 277 -17.90 18.58 5.28
N PHE A 278 -16.97 18.13 6.12
CA PHE A 278 -16.28 19.00 7.07
C PHE A 278 -15.56 20.17 6.38
N HIS A 279 -15.04 19.93 5.17
CA HIS A 279 -14.33 20.93 4.38
C HIS A 279 -15.23 21.76 3.44
N THR A 280 -16.40 21.24 3.05
CA THR A 280 -17.23 21.85 1.98
C THR A 280 -18.60 22.32 2.45
N SER A 281 -19.09 21.83 3.59
CA SER A 281 -20.44 22.10 4.09
C SER A 281 -20.42 22.95 5.38
N GLN A 282 -21.49 23.71 5.57
CA GLN A 282 -21.80 24.38 6.84
C GLN A 282 -22.89 23.64 7.62
N ASP A 283 -23.42 22.53 7.10
CA ASP A 283 -24.36 21.67 7.83
C ASP A 283 -23.61 20.83 8.86
N TYR A 284 -23.40 21.44 10.02
CA TYR A 284 -22.75 20.78 11.15
C TYR A 284 -23.49 19.55 11.64
N GLN A 285 -24.82 19.47 11.47
CA GLN A 285 -25.57 18.30 11.91
C GLN A 285 -25.34 17.11 10.98
N GLU A 286 -25.26 17.35 9.67
CA GLU A 286 -24.92 16.32 8.70
C GLU A 286 -23.49 15.81 8.90
N ILE A 287 -22.52 16.70 9.11
CA ILE A 287 -21.12 16.31 9.40
C ILE A 287 -21.06 15.41 10.64
N LEU A 288 -21.74 15.80 11.73
CA LEU A 288 -21.78 15.01 12.97
C LEU A 288 -22.42 13.63 12.75
N ASN A 289 -23.47 13.54 11.94
CA ASN A 289 -24.15 12.29 11.63
C ASN A 289 -23.23 11.30 10.90
N TYR A 290 -22.55 11.73 9.83
CA TYR A 290 -21.60 10.86 9.12
C TYR A 290 -20.38 10.52 9.98
N THR A 291 -19.92 11.47 10.78
CA THR A 291 -18.80 11.27 11.71
C THR A 291 -19.12 10.17 12.73
N GLN A 292 -20.29 10.24 13.36
CA GLN A 292 -20.75 9.23 14.32
C GLN A 292 -20.89 7.85 13.68
N LYS A 293 -21.52 7.79 12.49
CA LYS A 293 -21.66 6.53 11.74
C LYS A 293 -20.31 5.92 11.35
N GLY A 294 -19.34 6.75 10.95
CA GLY A 294 -17.98 6.28 10.65
C GLY A 294 -17.30 5.69 11.88
N ILE A 295 -17.39 6.36 13.03
CA ILE A 295 -16.84 5.84 14.30
C ILE A 295 -17.49 4.50 14.68
N GLU A 296 -18.81 4.38 14.54
CA GLU A 296 -19.53 3.14 14.81
C GLU A 296 -19.14 2.02 13.84
N ALA A 297 -18.98 2.34 12.55
CA ALA A 297 -18.54 1.37 11.55
C ALA A 297 -17.12 0.86 11.86
N TYR A 298 -16.17 1.74 12.18
CA TYR A 298 -14.80 1.34 12.54
C TYR A 298 -14.75 0.45 13.79
N LYS A 299 -15.57 0.71 14.80
CA LYS A 299 -15.65 -0.10 16.02
C LYS A 299 -16.18 -1.51 15.77
N ASN A 300 -17.04 -1.68 14.76
CA ASN A 300 -17.77 -2.91 14.50
C ASN A 300 -17.34 -3.59 13.20
N VAL A 301 -16.23 -3.17 12.59
CA VAL A 301 -15.81 -3.66 11.27
C VAL A 301 -15.53 -5.17 11.33
N ASP A 302 -16.10 -5.91 10.39
CA ASP A 302 -15.79 -7.33 10.22
C ASP A 302 -14.44 -7.47 9.51
N ILE A 303 -13.39 -7.69 10.29
CA ILE A 303 -12.03 -7.87 9.78
C ILE A 303 -11.85 -9.14 8.91
N ASN A 304 -12.77 -10.11 8.99
CA ASN A 304 -12.74 -11.25 8.07
C ASN A 304 -13.26 -10.85 6.69
N LYS A 305 -14.24 -9.95 6.65
CA LYS A 305 -14.77 -9.38 5.41
C LYS A 305 -13.84 -8.30 4.83
N TYR A 306 -13.21 -7.51 5.70
CA TYR A 306 -12.30 -6.41 5.34
C TYR A 306 -10.94 -6.55 6.05
N PRO A 307 -10.07 -7.48 5.58
CA PRO A 307 -8.79 -7.77 6.23
C PRO A 307 -7.83 -6.58 6.30
N GLU A 308 -8.01 -5.56 5.46
CA GLU A 308 -7.19 -4.34 5.48
C GLU A 308 -7.24 -3.60 6.82
N PHE A 309 -8.32 -3.76 7.61
CA PHE A 309 -8.45 -3.15 8.93
C PHE A 309 -7.77 -3.94 10.06
N THR A 310 -7.28 -5.17 9.79
CA THR A 310 -6.57 -6.00 10.80
C THR A 310 -5.25 -5.38 11.26
N TYR A 311 -4.64 -4.53 10.41
CA TYR A 311 -3.29 -3.99 10.60
C TYR A 311 -3.25 -2.46 10.78
N GLU A 312 -4.37 -1.79 11.01
CA GLU A 312 -4.40 -0.34 11.27
C GLU A 312 -3.88 0.02 12.69
N ASN A 313 -2.63 -0.37 12.98
CA ASN A 313 -1.80 0.15 14.07
C ASN A 313 -0.98 1.38 13.59
N SER A 314 -1.48 2.14 12.63
CA SER A 314 -0.79 3.34 12.13
C SER A 314 -1.05 4.53 13.07
N ARG A 315 -0.01 5.37 13.24
CA ARG A 315 -0.27 6.77 13.58
C ARG A 315 -1.12 7.35 12.45
N ASN A 316 -2.15 8.12 12.80
CA ASN A 316 -3.19 8.67 11.92
C ASN A 316 -4.24 7.65 11.44
N HIS A 317 -4.70 6.74 12.31
CA HIS A 317 -5.89 5.93 12.03
C HIS A 317 -7.09 6.84 11.67
N PRO A 318 -7.88 6.56 10.60
CA PRO A 318 -8.98 7.43 10.19
C PRO A 318 -10.04 7.71 11.26
N MET A 319 -10.27 6.77 12.20
CA MET A 319 -11.16 7.00 13.34
C MET A 319 -10.70 8.16 14.25
N ASN A 320 -9.39 8.43 14.32
CA ASN A 320 -8.88 9.60 15.03
C ASN A 320 -9.31 10.91 14.37
N GLU A 321 -9.23 11.00 13.03
CA GLU A 321 -9.69 12.18 12.29
C GLU A 321 -11.21 12.38 12.45
N LEU A 322 -11.99 11.30 12.53
CA LEU A 322 -13.42 11.41 12.85
C LEU A 322 -13.67 12.02 14.23
N TYR A 323 -12.95 11.58 15.28
CA TYR A 323 -13.08 12.23 16.59
C TYR A 323 -12.67 13.71 16.54
N VAL A 324 -11.62 14.05 15.80
CA VAL A 324 -11.18 15.44 15.61
C VAL A 324 -12.25 16.26 14.91
N ASN A 325 -12.81 15.79 13.79
CA ASN A 325 -13.87 16.46 13.05
C ASN A 325 -15.09 16.70 13.96
N MET A 326 -15.47 15.71 14.78
CA MET A 326 -16.56 15.87 15.75
C MET A 326 -16.28 16.96 16.78
N ILE A 327 -15.08 16.96 17.37
CA ILE A 327 -14.64 17.97 18.35
C ILE A 327 -14.63 19.37 17.70
N GLU A 328 -14.03 19.49 16.51
CA GLU A 328 -13.93 20.73 15.75
C GLU A 328 -15.31 21.31 15.42
N VAL A 329 -16.26 20.47 15.00
CA VAL A 329 -17.64 20.90 14.72
C VAL A 329 -18.32 21.40 15.99
N TYR A 330 -18.22 20.71 17.12
CA TYR A 330 -18.78 21.23 18.38
C TYR A 330 -18.15 22.55 18.81
N LEU A 331 -16.84 22.73 18.61
CA LEU A 331 -16.18 24.02 18.85
C LEU A 331 -16.69 25.12 17.91
N LYS A 332 -16.87 24.83 16.61
CA LYS A 332 -17.46 25.78 15.63
C LYS A 332 -18.90 26.17 15.99
N LYS A 333 -19.65 25.26 16.60
CA LYS A 333 -21.01 25.51 17.15
C LYS A 333 -21.01 26.29 18.47
N GLY A 334 -19.85 26.54 19.08
CA GLY A 334 -19.74 27.14 20.42
C GLY A 334 -20.06 26.16 21.57
N GLU A 335 -20.24 24.87 21.28
CA GLU A 335 -20.60 23.82 22.25
C GLU A 335 -19.34 23.21 22.90
N LYS A 336 -18.53 24.06 23.55
CA LYS A 336 -17.21 23.67 24.09
C LYS A 336 -17.26 22.51 25.09
N ASP A 337 -18.29 22.44 25.93
CA ASP A 337 -18.41 21.37 26.93
C ASP A 337 -18.59 20.00 26.27
N LYS A 338 -19.34 19.92 25.16
CA LYS A 338 -19.48 18.67 24.40
C LYS A 338 -18.17 18.28 23.71
N ALA A 339 -17.45 19.25 23.15
CA ALA A 339 -16.12 19.02 22.58
C ALA A 339 -15.15 18.42 23.62
N ILE A 340 -15.15 18.95 24.85
CA ILE A 340 -14.34 18.43 25.96
C ILE A 340 -14.81 17.04 26.39
N ASP A 341 -16.12 16.78 26.49
CA ASP A 341 -16.66 15.47 26.85
C ASP A 341 -16.24 14.38 25.85
N ILE A 342 -16.38 14.65 24.55
CA ILE A 342 -15.92 13.75 23.49
C ILE A 342 -14.42 13.49 23.60
N PHE A 343 -13.61 14.54 23.77
CA PHE A 343 -12.16 14.40 23.94
C PHE A 343 -11.81 13.51 25.15
N ASN A 344 -12.42 13.78 26.31
CA ASN A 344 -12.13 13.06 27.54
C ASN A 344 -12.52 11.58 27.46
N LYS A 345 -13.68 11.27 26.91
CA LYS A 345 -14.14 9.88 26.71
C LYS A 345 -13.22 9.08 25.79
N ASN A 346 -12.58 9.73 24.83
CA ASN A 346 -11.78 9.07 23.79
C ASN A 346 -10.27 9.39 23.89
N LYS A 347 -9.82 10.06 24.96
CA LYS A 347 -8.45 10.60 25.11
C LYS A 347 -7.36 9.56 24.86
N LYS A 348 -7.54 8.33 25.35
CA LYS A 348 -6.57 7.23 25.17
C LYS A 348 -6.37 6.90 23.68
N ILE A 349 -7.47 6.79 22.94
CA ILE A 349 -7.48 6.46 21.51
C ILE A 349 -6.88 7.62 20.72
N ILE A 350 -7.34 8.84 20.98
CA ILE A 350 -6.86 10.05 20.30
C ILE A 350 -5.36 10.22 20.52
N LYS A 351 -4.87 10.10 21.77
CA LYS A 351 -3.44 10.23 22.10
C LYS A 351 -2.58 9.17 21.43
N TYR A 352 -3.10 7.96 21.26
CA TYR A 352 -2.34 6.84 20.72
C TYR A 352 -2.09 7.01 19.21
N TRP A 353 -3.12 7.40 18.46
CA TRP A 353 -3.01 7.51 17.00
C TRP A 353 -2.64 8.91 16.50
N MET A 354 -2.86 9.97 17.28
CA MET A 354 -2.55 11.34 16.84
C MET A 354 -1.05 11.66 16.97
N PRO A 355 -0.45 12.40 16.01
CA PRO A 355 0.91 12.89 16.15
C PRO A 355 1.03 13.80 17.39
N PRO A 356 2.13 13.72 18.18
CA PRO A 356 2.26 14.47 19.43
C PRO A 356 2.06 15.99 19.29
N ALA A 357 2.49 16.56 18.16
CA ALA A 357 2.30 17.99 17.88
C ALA A 357 0.81 18.36 17.70
N ASN A 358 0.07 17.56 16.93
CA ASN A 358 -1.37 17.77 16.70
C ASN A 358 -2.14 17.59 18.01
N TYR A 359 -1.76 16.60 18.82
CA TYR A 359 -2.37 16.35 20.12
C TYR A 359 -2.16 17.53 21.09
N ALA A 360 -0.96 18.11 21.12
CA ALA A 360 -0.69 19.31 21.93
C ALA A 360 -1.51 20.52 21.47
N GLN A 361 -1.69 20.70 20.15
CA GLN A 361 -2.53 21.76 19.59
C GLN A 361 -4.00 21.57 19.97
N LEU A 362 -4.52 20.34 19.87
CA LEU A 362 -5.90 20.03 20.24
C LEU A 362 -6.17 20.32 21.72
N ILE A 363 -5.28 19.90 22.61
CA ILE A 363 -5.39 20.20 24.05
C ILE A 363 -5.43 21.71 24.30
N LYS A 364 -4.51 22.46 23.66
CA LYS A 364 -4.46 23.92 23.79
C LYS A 364 -5.77 24.56 23.32
N LYS A 365 -6.34 24.10 22.21
CA LYS A 365 -7.62 24.59 21.66
C LYS A 365 -8.78 24.32 22.60
N LEU A 366 -8.78 23.16 23.27
CA LEU A 366 -9.81 22.79 24.25
C LEU A 366 -9.62 23.49 25.60
N GLY A 367 -8.41 23.96 25.92
CA GLY A 367 -8.10 24.56 27.22
C GLY A 367 -8.12 23.52 28.36
N VAL A 368 -7.71 22.29 28.06
CA VAL A 368 -7.64 21.20 29.06
C VAL A 368 -6.24 21.22 29.69
N GLU A 369 -6.15 21.35 31.02
CA GLU A 369 -4.88 21.24 31.74
C GLU A 369 -4.41 19.78 31.83
N TRP A 370 -3.09 19.59 31.90
CA TRP A 370 -2.42 18.28 31.76
C TRP A 370 -2.49 17.41 33.00
#